data_AF-A0A8T3WR82-F1
#
_entry.id   AF-A0A8T3WR82-F1
#
_cell.length_a   1.000
_cell.length_b   1.000
_cell.length_c   1.000
_cell.angle_alpha   90.00
_cell.angle_beta   90.00
_cell.angle_gamma   90.00
#
_symmetry.space_group_name_H-M   'P 1'
#
loop_
_entity.id
_entity.type
_entity.pdbx_description
1 polymer ?
#
loop_
_entity_poly.entity_id
_entity_poly.type
_entity_poly.pdbx_seq_one_letter_code
_entity_poly.pdbx_strand_id
1 'polypeptide(L)'
;MARFKLVPYSIRIRNKHSDKNLDLTKIPTNKGDVSFFTMFEKLCKDYNSDVYERKKEQKTLCVVNSVPINTKNIISGTIKSGEYGFEADFFDTKLRKRMQSARKEEYSEELPFFFLFHIPKKNVDIGFIILEKFKQYGIKIILQKVLTEILEKHNKDLIIEVNPLISEKLLNILKSSEKLIEIKFLKKEVPKDVADKNLIKNYEDISEEHSFKIKRNKEIILNIKDEIEKALKNVDYPYSEIQNEKYDEVRLIVKRDGTTSTISLEDVPRFRECMPISPKTSDLERGFPKEAYLYNKSKEYLNNILKSYDEEVMEE
;
A
#
# COMPACT_ATOMS: atom_id res chain seq x y z
N MET A 1 0.07 -12.16 -17.10
CA MET A 1 -0.14 -11.60 -15.74
C MET A 1 -1.60 -11.70 -15.37
N ALA A 2 -1.93 -12.04 -14.13
CA ALA A 2 -3.32 -12.10 -13.66
C ALA A 2 -4.00 -10.72 -13.75
N ARG A 3 -5.25 -10.71 -14.24
CA ARG A 3 -6.07 -9.50 -14.43
C ARG A 3 -6.49 -8.87 -13.10
N PHE A 4 -6.73 -9.70 -12.09
CA PHE A 4 -7.18 -9.31 -10.76
C PHE A 4 -6.14 -9.74 -9.72
N LYS A 5 -5.97 -8.92 -8.67
CA LYS A 5 -5.06 -9.20 -7.56
C LYS A 5 -5.67 -8.70 -6.27
N LEU A 6 -5.43 -9.40 -5.17
CA LEU A 6 -5.67 -8.90 -3.81
C LEU A 6 -4.33 -8.43 -3.23
N VAL A 7 -4.30 -7.23 -2.68
CA VAL A 7 -3.09 -6.62 -2.12
C VAL A 7 -3.36 -6.22 -0.67
N PRO A 8 -2.64 -6.78 0.30
CA PRO A 8 -2.79 -6.44 1.70
C PRO A 8 -1.92 -5.24 2.08
N TYR A 9 -2.45 -4.43 2.97
CA TYR A 9 -1.80 -3.28 3.57
C TYR A 9 -2.00 -3.33 5.09
N SER A 10 -1.00 -2.84 5.82
CA SER A 10 -1.15 -2.44 7.21
C SER A 10 -1.64 -0.99 7.28
N ILE A 11 -2.49 -0.72 8.26
CA ILE A 11 -2.93 0.62 8.63
C ILE A 11 -2.41 0.91 10.03
N ARG A 12 -1.73 2.05 10.19
CA ARG A 12 -1.27 2.55 11.48
C ARG A 12 -1.63 4.02 11.61
N ILE A 13 -1.89 4.45 12.84
CA ILE A 13 -2.17 5.85 13.15
C ILE A 13 -1.18 6.29 14.22
N ARG A 14 -0.57 7.46 14.05
CA ARG A 14 0.33 8.06 15.03
C ARG A 14 0.11 9.56 15.14
N ASN A 15 0.66 10.16 16.19
CA ASN A 15 0.73 11.61 16.29
C ASN A 15 1.86 12.14 15.40
N LYS A 16 1.70 13.31 14.77
CA LYS A 16 2.73 13.99 13.97
C LYS A 16 4.06 14.15 14.70
N HIS A 17 4.00 14.32 16.02
CA HIS A 17 5.16 14.57 16.89
C HIS A 17 5.65 13.32 17.62
N SER A 18 5.17 12.13 17.24
CA SER A 18 5.56 10.86 17.87
C SER A 18 5.70 9.75 16.84
N ASP A 19 6.72 8.91 17.02
CA ASP A 19 6.90 7.68 16.23
C ASP A 19 6.06 6.50 16.77
N LYS A 20 5.37 6.69 17.90
CA LYS A 20 4.56 5.63 18.52
C LYS A 20 3.19 5.53 17.86
N ASN A 21 2.84 4.32 17.43
CA ASN A 21 1.51 4.00 16.94
C ASN A 21 0.48 4.05 18.07
N LEU A 22 -0.71 4.55 17.75
CA LEU A 22 -1.85 4.65 18.65
C LEU A 22 -2.63 3.34 18.66
N ASP A 23 -3.30 3.09 19.79
CA ASP A 23 -4.33 2.07 19.92
C ASP A 23 -5.52 2.44 19.01
N LEU A 24 -5.75 1.64 17.96
CA LEU A 24 -6.81 1.86 16.99
C LEU A 24 -8.21 1.65 17.57
N THR A 25 -8.34 1.08 18.76
CA THR A 25 -9.62 1.00 19.48
C THR A 25 -9.95 2.29 20.23
N LYS A 26 -8.97 3.18 20.43
CA LYS A 26 -9.07 4.41 21.22
C LYS A 26 -8.30 5.56 20.57
N ILE A 27 -8.76 6.00 19.40
CA ILE A 27 -8.19 7.16 18.73
C ILE A 27 -8.65 8.44 19.44
N PRO A 28 -7.72 9.29 19.92
CA PRO A 28 -8.07 10.52 20.61
C PRO A 28 -8.64 11.55 19.64
N THR A 29 -9.89 11.96 19.87
CA THR A 29 -10.56 13.01 19.11
C THR A 29 -10.98 14.17 20.00
N ASN A 30 -11.35 15.29 19.39
CA ASN A 30 -11.88 16.46 20.10
C ASN A 30 -13.14 16.17 20.95
N LYS A 31 -13.82 15.03 20.73
CA LYS A 31 -15.04 14.62 21.45
C LYS A 31 -14.83 13.40 22.35
N GLY A 32 -13.58 13.05 22.63
CA GLY A 32 -13.19 11.82 23.34
C GLY A 32 -12.68 10.73 22.42
N ASP A 33 -12.33 9.59 23.00
CA ASP A 33 -11.74 8.48 22.26
C ASP A 33 -12.79 7.74 21.41
N VAL A 34 -12.43 7.44 20.16
CA VAL A 34 -13.29 6.72 19.20
C VAL A 34 -12.48 5.61 18.54
N SER A 35 -13.07 4.43 18.36
CA SER A 35 -12.43 3.35 17.61
C SER A 35 -12.30 3.72 16.13
N PHE A 36 -11.13 3.47 15.56
CA PHE A 36 -10.91 3.63 14.12
C PHE A 36 -11.82 2.71 13.30
N PHE A 37 -12.21 1.55 13.84
CA PHE A 37 -13.22 0.69 13.20
C PHE A 37 -14.55 1.43 13.04
N THR A 38 -14.99 2.15 14.07
CA THR A 38 -16.22 2.97 14.03
C THR A 38 -16.07 4.13 13.04
N MET A 39 -14.90 4.75 12.96
CA MET A 39 -14.63 5.80 11.96
C MET A 39 -14.70 5.24 10.53
N PHE A 40 -14.14 4.05 10.29
CA PHE A 40 -14.17 3.39 8.99
C PHE A 40 -15.58 2.92 8.63
N GLU A 41 -16.32 2.36 9.57
CA GLU A 41 -17.74 1.98 9.37
C GLU A 41 -18.57 3.22 9.01
N LYS A 42 -18.33 4.35 9.68
CA LYS A 42 -18.99 5.62 9.34
C LYS A 42 -18.60 6.10 7.95
N LEU A 43 -17.33 6.04 7.56
CA LEU A 43 -16.88 6.33 6.18
C LEU A 43 -17.68 5.51 5.17
N CYS A 44 -17.81 4.20 5.40
CA CYS A 44 -18.56 3.32 4.51
C CYS A 44 -20.03 3.74 4.38
N LYS A 45 -20.66 4.18 5.48
CA LYS A 45 -22.05 4.67 5.48
C LYS A 45 -22.18 6.03 4.78
N ASP A 46 -21.33 6.99 5.14
CA ASP A 46 -21.37 8.36 4.60
C ASP A 46 -21.21 8.34 3.07
N TYR A 47 -20.24 7.55 2.56
CA TYR A 47 -20.00 7.40 1.12
C TYR A 47 -20.80 6.28 0.45
N ASN A 48 -21.79 5.71 1.13
CA ASN A 48 -22.81 4.88 0.48
C ASN A 48 -23.94 5.74 -0.10
N SER A 49 -24.30 6.81 0.61
CA SER A 49 -25.29 7.79 0.18
C SER A 49 -24.72 8.92 -0.68
N ASP A 50 -23.43 9.19 -0.57
CA ASP A 50 -22.77 10.32 -1.21
C ASP A 50 -21.50 9.89 -1.96
N VAL A 51 -21.08 10.69 -2.93
CA VAL A 51 -19.88 10.46 -3.73
C VAL A 51 -18.78 11.39 -3.24
N TYR A 52 -17.67 10.80 -2.81
CA TYR A 52 -16.46 11.57 -2.60
C TYR A 52 -15.88 12.01 -3.94
N GLU A 53 -15.84 13.32 -4.18
CA GLU A 53 -15.26 13.90 -5.38
C GLU A 53 -13.97 14.65 -5.08
N ARG A 54 -12.90 14.28 -5.81
CA ARG A 54 -11.62 14.98 -5.72
C ARG A 54 -11.31 15.72 -7.01
N LYS A 55 -11.70 17.00 -7.05
CA LYS A 55 -11.59 17.86 -8.25
C LYS A 55 -10.18 17.96 -8.83
N LYS A 56 -9.16 18.06 -7.95
CA LYS A 56 -7.76 18.21 -8.37
C LYS A 56 -7.24 16.97 -9.14
N GLU A 57 -7.68 15.78 -8.74
CA GLU A 57 -7.28 14.52 -9.38
C GLU A 57 -8.34 13.96 -10.33
N GLN A 58 -9.48 14.65 -10.46
CA GLN A 58 -10.65 14.22 -11.24
C GLN A 58 -11.07 12.77 -10.94
N LYS A 59 -11.14 12.42 -9.64
CA LYS A 59 -11.53 11.07 -9.19
C LYS A 59 -12.80 11.08 -8.35
N THR A 60 -13.58 10.01 -8.47
CA THR A 60 -14.73 9.71 -7.59
C THR A 60 -14.43 8.52 -6.70
N LEU A 61 -15.08 8.46 -5.53
CA LEU A 61 -15.12 7.29 -4.66
C LEU A 61 -16.51 7.19 -4.01
N CYS A 62 -17.15 6.04 -4.12
CA CYS A 62 -18.31 5.68 -3.28
C CYS A 62 -18.17 4.24 -2.78
N VAL A 63 -18.87 3.92 -1.70
CA VAL A 63 -18.83 2.62 -1.04
C VAL A 63 -20.18 1.93 -1.19
N VAL A 64 -20.20 0.71 -1.69
CA VAL A 64 -21.40 -0.10 -1.82
C VAL A 64 -21.23 -1.44 -1.12
N ASN A 65 -22.35 -2.04 -0.71
CA ASN A 65 -22.41 -3.38 -0.12
C ASN A 65 -21.45 -3.56 1.08
N SER A 66 -21.27 -2.52 1.89
CA SER A 66 -20.44 -2.62 3.10
C SER A 66 -21.16 -3.44 4.17
N VAL A 67 -20.54 -4.53 4.61
CA VAL A 67 -21.06 -5.44 5.63
C VAL A 67 -20.10 -5.46 6.82
N PRO A 68 -20.43 -4.79 7.94
CA PRO A 68 -19.64 -4.85 9.16
C PRO A 68 -20.01 -6.07 10.01
N ILE A 69 -19.00 -6.67 10.63
CA ILE A 69 -19.10 -7.74 11.63
C ILE A 69 -18.44 -7.20 12.91
N ASN A 70 -19.20 -6.42 13.68
CA ASN A 70 -18.69 -5.63 14.81
C ASN A 70 -18.05 -6.51 15.90
N THR A 71 -18.56 -7.72 16.12
CA THR A 71 -18.00 -8.67 17.10
C THR A 71 -16.57 -9.12 16.77
N LYS A 72 -16.15 -8.99 15.51
CA LYS A 72 -14.82 -9.37 15.02
C LYS A 72 -14.00 -8.16 14.56
N ASN A 73 -14.51 -6.92 14.67
CA ASN A 73 -13.92 -5.71 14.08
C ASN A 73 -13.54 -5.92 12.60
N ILE A 74 -14.48 -6.46 11.81
CA ILE A 74 -14.29 -6.71 10.38
C ILE A 74 -15.33 -5.93 9.60
N ILE A 75 -14.94 -5.37 8.47
CA ILE A 75 -15.88 -4.80 7.50
C ILE A 75 -15.36 -5.05 6.10
N SER A 76 -16.22 -5.55 5.23
CA SER A 76 -15.90 -5.76 3.82
C SER A 76 -16.95 -5.11 2.93
N GLY A 77 -16.60 -4.81 1.69
CA GLY A 77 -17.53 -4.28 0.71
C GLY A 77 -16.83 -3.94 -0.59
N THR A 78 -17.46 -3.09 -1.39
CA THR A 78 -16.92 -2.66 -2.68
C THR A 78 -16.80 -1.15 -2.72
N ILE A 79 -15.62 -0.65 -3.02
CA ILE A 79 -15.42 0.76 -3.38
C ILE A 79 -15.57 0.87 -4.89
N LYS A 80 -16.50 1.71 -5.37
CA LYS A 80 -16.52 2.13 -6.76
C LYS A 80 -15.72 3.42 -6.90
N SER A 81 -14.85 3.46 -7.89
CA SER A 81 -14.04 4.63 -8.17
C SER A 81 -13.71 4.72 -9.64
N GLY A 82 -13.75 5.94 -10.15
CA GLY A 82 -13.45 6.25 -11.54
C GLY A 82 -12.76 7.59 -11.70
N GLU A 83 -12.34 7.84 -12.93
CA GLU A 83 -11.81 9.12 -13.37
C GLU A 83 -12.87 9.83 -14.22
N TYR A 84 -12.89 11.16 -14.19
CA TYR A 84 -13.74 12.03 -15.02
C TYR A 84 -12.91 13.16 -15.66
N GLY A 85 -13.53 14.07 -16.38
CA GLY A 85 -12.88 15.24 -16.99
C GLY A 85 -12.36 15.02 -18.40
N PHE A 86 -12.80 13.97 -19.08
CA PHE A 86 -12.54 13.76 -20.51
C PHE A 86 -13.70 13.06 -21.20
N GLU A 87 -13.94 13.40 -22.46
CA GLU A 87 -14.90 12.69 -23.30
C GLU A 87 -14.27 11.48 -23.99
N ALA A 88 -15.10 10.48 -24.27
CA ALA A 88 -14.66 9.32 -25.05
C ALA A 88 -15.80 8.70 -25.86
N ASP A 89 -15.46 8.24 -27.06
CA ASP A 89 -16.30 7.39 -27.87
C ASP A 89 -16.23 5.94 -27.40
N PHE A 90 -17.34 5.22 -27.47
CA PHE A 90 -17.35 3.77 -27.29
C PHE A 90 -17.42 3.06 -28.64
N PHE A 91 -16.81 1.87 -28.72
CA PHE A 91 -16.94 1.00 -29.88
C PHE A 91 -17.66 -0.29 -29.47
N ASP A 92 -18.87 -0.49 -30.00
CA ASP A 92 -19.60 -1.74 -29.80
C ASP A 92 -18.93 -2.85 -30.63
N THR A 93 -18.30 -3.79 -29.94
CA THR A 93 -17.58 -4.89 -30.58
C THR A 93 -18.50 -5.91 -31.24
N LYS A 94 -19.77 -6.00 -30.82
CA LYS A 94 -20.78 -6.90 -31.41
C LYS A 94 -21.44 -6.27 -32.63
N LEU A 95 -21.89 -5.03 -32.52
CA LEU A 95 -22.56 -4.29 -33.60
C LEU A 95 -21.60 -3.64 -34.59
N ARG A 96 -20.29 -3.66 -34.30
CA ARG A 96 -19.23 -3.01 -35.10
C ARG A 96 -19.50 -1.52 -35.34
N LYS A 97 -20.11 -0.84 -34.37
CA LYS A 97 -20.54 0.55 -34.47
C LYS A 97 -19.86 1.41 -33.42
N ARG A 98 -19.45 2.62 -33.83
CA ARG A 98 -18.91 3.63 -32.91
C ARG A 98 -20.06 4.49 -32.36
N MET A 99 -20.09 4.65 -31.04
CA MET A 99 -21.00 5.50 -30.28
C MET A 99 -20.23 6.76 -29.90
N GLN A 100 -20.48 7.85 -30.64
CA GLN A 100 -19.79 9.12 -30.42
C GLN A 100 -20.22 9.76 -29.10
N SER A 101 -19.27 10.37 -28.39
CA SER A 101 -19.51 11.07 -27.11
C SER A 101 -20.28 10.22 -26.09
N ALA A 102 -20.02 8.91 -26.09
CA ALA A 102 -20.70 7.97 -25.19
C ALA A 102 -20.35 8.22 -23.72
N ARG A 103 -19.12 8.67 -23.47
CA ARG A 103 -18.69 9.23 -22.19
C ARG A 103 -18.51 10.73 -22.31
N LYS A 104 -19.19 11.47 -21.42
CA LYS A 104 -19.04 12.92 -21.27
C LYS A 104 -18.00 13.25 -20.20
N GLU A 105 -17.55 14.50 -20.18
CA GLU A 105 -16.55 14.96 -19.20
C GLU A 105 -17.03 14.82 -17.75
N GLU A 106 -18.33 15.01 -17.49
CA GLU A 106 -18.92 14.86 -16.16
C GLU A 106 -19.14 13.38 -15.74
N TYR A 107 -18.90 12.41 -16.63
CA TYR A 107 -19.13 11.00 -16.33
C TYR A 107 -17.85 10.33 -15.80
N SER A 108 -17.95 9.76 -14.60
CA SER A 108 -16.90 8.94 -14.01
C SER A 108 -16.97 7.50 -14.54
N GLU A 109 -15.86 6.98 -15.08
CA GLU A 109 -15.77 5.55 -15.46
C GLU A 109 -15.44 4.72 -14.21
N GLU A 110 -16.48 4.33 -13.47
CA GLU A 110 -16.30 3.66 -12.19
C GLU A 110 -16.01 2.16 -12.32
N LEU A 111 -14.92 1.74 -11.69
CA LEU A 111 -14.57 0.33 -11.53
C LEU A 111 -14.85 -0.11 -10.08
N PRO A 112 -15.37 -1.33 -9.86
CA PRO A 112 -15.52 -1.88 -8.54
C PRO A 112 -14.17 -2.41 -8.02
N PHE A 113 -13.85 -2.09 -6.77
CA PHE A 113 -12.71 -2.59 -6.03
C PHE A 113 -13.17 -3.15 -4.69
N PHE A 114 -13.11 -4.46 -4.53
CA PHE A 114 -13.39 -5.08 -3.24
C PHE A 114 -12.40 -4.63 -2.17
N PHE A 115 -12.87 -4.51 -0.93
CA PHE A 115 -12.03 -4.35 0.25
C PHE A 115 -12.47 -5.27 1.39
N LEU A 116 -11.51 -5.63 2.25
CA LEU A 116 -11.74 -6.20 3.57
C LEU A 116 -10.82 -5.50 4.57
N PHE A 117 -11.41 -4.85 5.58
CA PHE A 117 -10.70 -4.17 6.66
C PHE A 117 -10.93 -4.92 7.99
N HIS A 118 -9.87 -5.01 8.80
CA HIS A 118 -9.89 -5.69 10.09
C HIS A 118 -8.96 -5.01 11.10
N ILE A 119 -9.40 -4.90 12.36
CA ILE A 119 -8.53 -4.58 13.51
C ILE A 119 -8.44 -5.84 14.39
N PRO A 120 -7.24 -6.41 14.58
CA PRO A 120 -7.05 -7.60 15.41
C PRO A 120 -7.23 -7.28 16.89
N LYS A 121 -7.39 -8.32 17.71
CA LYS A 121 -7.73 -8.17 19.14
C LYS A 121 -6.51 -7.93 20.03
N LYS A 122 -5.36 -8.57 19.75
CA LYS A 122 -4.18 -8.45 20.62
C LYS A 122 -3.35 -7.20 20.25
N ASN A 123 -2.99 -7.07 18.97
CA ASN A 123 -2.18 -5.99 18.43
C ASN A 123 -3.07 -4.85 17.92
N VAL A 124 -3.71 -4.16 18.85
CA VAL A 124 -4.66 -3.08 18.53
C VAL A 124 -4.00 -1.82 17.93
N ASP A 125 -2.66 -1.75 17.86
CA ASP A 125 -1.91 -0.64 17.26
C ASP A 125 -1.74 -0.75 15.73
N ILE A 126 -2.28 -1.81 15.12
CA ILE A 126 -2.23 -2.08 13.69
C ILE A 126 -3.60 -2.58 13.19
N GLY A 127 -4.01 -2.09 12.02
CA GLY A 127 -5.14 -2.61 11.26
C GLY A 127 -4.65 -3.25 9.97
N PHE A 128 -5.45 -4.12 9.37
CA PHE A 128 -5.16 -4.74 8.08
C PHE A 128 -6.27 -4.40 7.09
N ILE A 129 -5.90 -4.01 5.88
CA ILE A 129 -6.83 -3.84 4.77
C ILE A 129 -6.35 -4.60 3.54
N ILE A 130 -7.20 -5.44 2.97
CA ILE A 130 -6.98 -6.11 1.70
C ILE A 130 -7.76 -5.34 0.65
N LEU A 131 -7.09 -4.91 -0.41
CA LEU A 131 -7.69 -4.17 -1.52
C LEU A 131 -7.56 -4.95 -2.81
N GLU A 132 -8.63 -5.01 -3.59
CA GLU A 132 -8.58 -5.47 -4.97
C GLU A 132 -7.82 -4.48 -5.85
N LYS A 133 -7.06 -5.04 -6.79
CA LYS A 133 -6.48 -4.36 -7.93
C LYS A 133 -6.96 -4.98 -9.22
N PHE A 134 -7.27 -4.11 -10.18
CA PHE A 134 -7.68 -4.48 -11.52
C PHE A 134 -6.67 -3.97 -12.54
N LYS A 135 -5.90 -4.88 -13.15
CA LYS A 135 -4.76 -4.52 -14.01
C LYS A 135 -3.82 -3.53 -13.29
N GLN A 136 -3.60 -2.34 -13.85
CA GLN A 136 -2.83 -1.26 -13.24
C GLN A 136 -3.63 -0.43 -12.22
N TYR A 137 -4.96 -0.49 -12.25
CA TYR A 137 -5.85 0.32 -11.41
C TYR A 137 -5.91 -0.23 -9.99
N GLY A 138 -5.85 0.66 -9.02
CA GLY A 138 -6.00 0.33 -7.61
C GLY A 138 -6.49 1.53 -6.80
N ILE A 139 -7.10 1.23 -5.66
CA ILE A 139 -7.85 2.22 -4.88
C ILE A 139 -7.07 2.84 -3.70
N LYS A 140 -5.90 2.29 -3.36
CA LYS A 140 -5.10 2.68 -2.17
C LYS A 140 -4.96 4.20 -2.01
N ILE A 141 -4.54 4.89 -3.07
CA ILE A 141 -4.18 6.33 -3.00
C ILE A 141 -5.41 7.18 -2.64
N ILE A 142 -6.54 6.97 -3.34
CA ILE A 142 -7.74 7.75 -3.07
C ILE A 142 -8.36 7.37 -1.72
N LEU A 143 -8.37 6.07 -1.37
CA LEU A 143 -8.85 5.63 -0.06
C LEU A 143 -8.01 6.23 1.08
N GLN A 144 -6.69 6.22 0.96
CA GLN A 144 -5.79 6.83 1.95
C GLN A 144 -6.07 8.32 2.10
N LYS A 145 -6.28 9.06 0.99
CA LYS A 145 -6.66 10.48 1.03
C LYS A 145 -7.96 10.71 1.79
N VAL A 146 -9.00 9.91 1.51
CA VAL A 146 -10.29 10.00 2.22
C VAL A 146 -10.11 9.71 3.71
N LEU A 147 -9.35 8.68 4.07
CA LEU A 147 -9.07 8.34 5.47
C LEU A 147 -8.30 9.45 6.20
N THR A 148 -7.29 10.04 5.55
CA THR A 148 -6.55 11.18 6.09
C THR A 148 -7.49 12.36 6.35
N GLU A 149 -8.33 12.71 5.39
CA GLU A 149 -9.27 13.84 5.52
C GLU A 149 -10.31 13.60 6.64
N ILE A 150 -10.75 12.37 6.86
CA ILE A 150 -11.60 12.03 8.00
C ILE A 150 -10.85 12.17 9.33
N LEU A 151 -9.64 11.64 9.42
CA LEU A 151 -8.84 11.74 10.64
C LEU A 151 -8.52 13.19 10.98
N GLU A 152 -8.14 14.01 10.00
CA GLU A 152 -7.85 15.43 10.19
C GLU A 152 -9.07 16.23 10.67
N LYS A 153 -10.29 15.84 10.28
CA LYS A 153 -11.54 16.41 10.82
C LYS A 153 -11.71 16.12 12.32
N HIS A 154 -11.22 14.99 12.79
CA HIS A 154 -11.29 14.60 14.21
C HIS A 154 -10.14 15.15 15.04
N ASN A 155 -8.92 15.14 14.49
CA ASN A 155 -7.70 15.63 15.13
C ASN A 155 -6.62 15.87 14.06
N LYS A 156 -6.20 17.14 13.90
CA LYS A 156 -5.23 17.55 12.88
C LYS A 156 -3.80 17.08 13.14
N ASP A 157 -3.51 16.60 14.35
CA ASP A 157 -2.19 16.12 14.73
C ASP A 157 -2.01 14.62 14.50
N LEU A 158 -2.99 13.96 13.90
CA LEU A 158 -2.90 12.54 13.54
C LEU A 158 -2.41 12.36 12.10
N ILE A 159 -1.61 11.31 11.90
CA ILE A 159 -1.19 10.80 10.59
C ILE A 159 -1.68 9.37 10.48
N ILE A 160 -2.25 9.03 9.31
CA ILE A 160 -2.51 7.66 8.92
C ILE A 160 -1.50 7.18 7.89
N GLU A 161 -0.98 5.99 8.14
CA GLU A 161 -0.06 5.30 7.26
C GLU A 161 -0.74 4.05 6.72
N VAL A 162 -0.77 3.89 5.40
CA VAL A 162 -1.34 2.73 4.71
C VAL A 162 -0.22 2.08 3.90
N ASN A 163 0.44 1.09 4.48
CA ASN A 163 1.69 0.55 3.96
C ASN A 163 1.49 -0.87 3.44
N PRO A 164 1.94 -1.20 2.22
CA PRO A 164 1.79 -2.55 1.68
C PRO A 164 2.52 -3.55 2.59
N LEU A 165 1.95 -4.75 2.76
CA LEU A 165 2.71 -5.80 3.42
C LEU A 165 3.82 -6.32 2.50
N ILE A 166 4.93 -6.68 3.13
CA ILE A 166 6.11 -7.21 2.44
C ILE A 166 5.91 -8.71 2.22
N SER A 167 6.27 -9.19 1.03
CA SER A 167 6.12 -10.59 0.69
C SER A 167 7.01 -11.51 1.53
N GLU A 168 6.50 -12.70 1.80
CA GLU A 168 7.23 -13.74 2.52
C GLU A 168 8.53 -14.11 1.79
N LYS A 169 8.57 -13.98 0.46
CA LYS A 169 9.79 -14.18 -0.34
C LYS A 169 10.91 -13.21 0.06
N LEU A 170 10.62 -11.93 0.24
CA LEU A 170 11.61 -10.96 0.69
C LEU A 170 12.03 -11.24 2.14
N LEU A 171 11.07 -11.53 3.01
CA LEU A 171 11.36 -11.93 4.39
C LEU A 171 12.23 -13.20 4.45
N ASN A 172 11.96 -14.18 3.61
CA ASN A 172 12.74 -15.41 3.53
C ASN A 172 14.13 -15.15 2.97
N ILE A 173 14.30 -14.29 1.97
CA ILE A 173 15.64 -13.88 1.50
C ILE A 173 16.42 -13.20 2.63
N LEU A 174 15.79 -12.31 3.41
CA LEU A 174 16.41 -11.62 4.54
C LEU A 174 16.67 -12.55 5.75
N LYS A 175 15.82 -13.54 6.00
CA LYS A 175 15.96 -14.51 7.10
C LYS A 175 16.95 -15.64 6.77
N SER A 176 16.98 -16.07 5.50
CA SER A 176 17.87 -17.14 5.03
C SER A 176 19.24 -16.63 4.58
N SER A 177 19.44 -15.31 4.55
CA SER A 177 20.78 -14.78 4.37
C SER A 177 21.61 -15.03 5.62
N GLU A 178 22.75 -15.68 5.45
CA GLU A 178 23.72 -15.91 6.51
C GLU A 178 24.27 -14.59 7.06
N LYS A 179 24.52 -13.62 6.15
CA LYS A 179 25.09 -12.30 6.47
C LYS A 179 24.60 -11.24 5.50
N LEU A 180 24.29 -10.05 6.01
CA LEU A 180 24.30 -8.84 5.21
C LEU A 180 25.75 -8.37 5.07
N ILE A 181 26.23 -8.28 3.83
CA ILE A 181 27.64 -8.00 3.52
C ILE A 181 27.84 -6.53 3.15
N GLU A 182 26.86 -5.94 2.47
CA GLU A 182 26.98 -4.59 1.91
C GLU A 182 25.61 -3.90 1.86
N ILE A 183 25.58 -2.62 2.18
CA ILE A 183 24.47 -1.72 1.88
C ILE A 183 25.00 -0.65 0.94
N LYS A 184 24.28 -0.39 -0.15
CA LYS A 184 24.60 0.65 -1.12
C LYS A 184 23.47 1.65 -1.21
N PHE A 185 23.78 2.92 -1.15
CA PHE A 185 22.89 4.02 -1.46
C PHE A 185 23.36 4.65 -2.77
N LEU A 186 22.47 4.75 -3.75
CA LEU A 186 22.77 5.29 -5.06
C LEU A 186 22.00 6.59 -5.25
N LYS A 187 22.68 7.59 -5.79
CA LYS A 187 22.12 8.83 -6.27
C LYS A 187 22.53 9.00 -7.73
N LYS A 188 21.56 8.94 -8.62
CA LYS A 188 21.72 8.99 -10.08
C LYS A 188 22.08 10.38 -10.57
N GLU A 189 21.69 11.42 -9.82
CA GLU A 189 22.04 12.82 -10.12
C GLU A 189 22.91 13.41 -9.01
N VAL A 190 24.14 13.80 -9.37
CA VAL A 190 25.07 14.47 -8.46
C VAL A 190 24.75 15.96 -8.40
N PRO A 191 24.44 16.55 -7.23
CA PRO A 191 24.20 17.98 -7.13
C PRO A 191 25.43 18.78 -7.54
N LYS A 192 25.21 19.90 -8.25
CA LYS A 192 26.28 20.78 -8.72
C LYS A 192 27.22 21.24 -7.59
N ASP A 193 26.70 21.55 -6.42
CA ASP A 193 27.50 21.97 -5.26
C ASP A 193 28.48 20.87 -4.78
N VAL A 194 28.09 19.59 -4.91
CA VAL A 194 28.95 18.44 -4.59
C VAL A 194 29.98 18.24 -5.69
N ALA A 195 29.57 18.37 -6.95
CA ALA A 195 30.46 18.27 -8.11
C ALA A 195 31.56 19.34 -8.09
N ASP A 196 31.19 20.61 -7.84
CA ASP A 196 32.11 21.74 -7.79
C ASP A 196 33.13 21.58 -6.66
N LYS A 197 32.70 21.11 -5.47
CA LYS A 197 33.57 20.79 -4.34
C LYS A 197 34.58 19.67 -4.65
N ASN A 198 34.19 18.71 -5.48
CA ASN A 198 35.03 17.57 -5.86
C ASN A 198 35.71 17.77 -7.23
N LEU A 199 35.63 18.98 -7.81
CA LEU A 199 36.24 19.36 -9.09
C LEU A 199 35.77 18.50 -10.29
N ILE A 200 34.53 18.01 -10.25
CA ILE A 200 33.94 17.16 -11.28
C ILE A 200 33.22 18.03 -12.32
N LYS A 201 33.73 18.07 -13.55
CA LYS A 201 33.20 18.92 -14.62
C LYS A 201 32.01 18.33 -15.40
N ASN A 202 31.90 17.00 -15.48
CA ASN A 202 30.84 16.30 -16.23
C ASN A 202 29.82 15.68 -15.25
N TYR A 203 29.32 16.46 -14.31
CA TYR A 203 28.53 15.92 -13.20
C TYR A 203 27.14 15.40 -13.61
N GLU A 204 26.67 15.78 -14.80
CA GLU A 204 25.37 15.36 -15.35
C GLU A 204 25.36 13.90 -15.83
N ASP A 205 26.53 13.31 -16.10
CA ASP A 205 26.68 11.93 -16.59
C ASP A 205 27.20 10.96 -15.52
N ILE A 206 27.24 11.37 -14.25
CA ILE A 206 27.78 10.57 -13.14
C ILE A 206 26.74 10.32 -12.07
N SER A 207 26.93 9.22 -11.33
CA SER A 207 26.14 8.87 -10.15
C SER A 207 27.05 8.80 -8.92
N GLU A 208 26.48 9.05 -7.76
CA GLU A 208 27.13 8.93 -6.45
C GLU A 208 26.65 7.65 -5.77
N GLU A 209 27.58 6.78 -5.36
CA GLU A 209 27.30 5.55 -4.62
C GLU A 209 27.98 5.60 -3.25
N HIS A 210 27.20 5.53 -2.17
CA HIS A 210 27.70 5.33 -0.82
C HIS A 210 27.57 3.86 -0.45
N SER A 211 28.69 3.15 -0.35
CA SER A 211 28.73 1.73 0.03
C SER A 211 29.29 1.53 1.44
N PHE A 212 28.49 0.87 2.27
CA PHE A 212 28.89 0.37 3.58
C PHE A 212 29.15 -1.13 3.46
N LYS A 213 30.43 -1.49 3.37
CA LYS A 213 30.87 -2.87 3.20
C LYS A 213 31.51 -3.42 4.47
N ILE A 214 31.05 -4.56 4.92
CA ILE A 214 31.65 -5.24 6.07
C ILE A 214 33.01 -5.84 5.71
N LYS A 215 34.01 -5.70 6.58
CA LYS A 215 35.30 -6.39 6.46
C LYS A 215 35.16 -7.87 6.84
N ARG A 216 36.07 -8.71 6.32
CA ARG A 216 36.03 -10.19 6.40
C ARG A 216 35.61 -10.72 7.78
N ASN A 217 34.79 -11.77 7.77
CA ASN A 217 34.25 -12.52 8.91
C ASN A 217 33.33 -11.78 9.89
N LYS A 218 33.04 -10.50 9.66
CA LYS A 218 32.01 -9.77 10.40
C LYS A 218 30.70 -9.71 9.60
N GLU A 219 29.63 -9.33 10.26
CA GLU A 219 28.35 -8.98 9.63
C GLU A 219 28.05 -7.52 9.93
N ILE A 220 27.30 -6.85 9.06
CA ILE A 220 26.76 -5.55 9.43
C ILE A 220 25.66 -5.82 10.46
N ILE A 221 26.00 -5.68 11.75
CA ILE A 221 25.00 -5.67 12.81
C ILE A 221 24.33 -4.32 12.71
N LEU A 222 23.05 -4.37 12.44
CA LEU A 222 22.27 -3.17 12.32
C LEU A 222 21.06 -3.35 13.21
N ASN A 223 20.66 -2.29 13.91
CA ASN A 223 19.29 -2.12 14.36
C ASN A 223 18.33 -1.86 13.17
N ILE A 224 18.66 -2.40 11.99
CA ILE A 224 18.01 -2.13 10.71
C ILE A 224 16.68 -2.82 10.57
N LYS A 225 16.32 -3.75 11.44
CA LYS A 225 14.94 -4.26 11.37
C LYS A 225 13.97 -3.09 11.44
N ASP A 226 14.26 -2.08 12.27
CA ASP A 226 13.46 -0.86 12.34
C ASP A 226 13.76 0.11 11.19
N GLU A 227 15.02 0.31 10.75
CA GLU A 227 15.35 1.27 9.70
C GLU A 227 15.05 0.79 8.27
N ILE A 228 15.29 -0.47 7.94
CA ILE A 228 14.81 -1.09 6.69
C ILE A 228 13.30 -1.23 6.74
N GLU A 229 12.67 -1.59 7.86
CA GLU A 229 11.20 -1.54 7.91
C GLU A 229 10.68 -0.11 7.71
N LYS A 230 11.32 0.92 8.28
CA LYS A 230 10.98 2.34 8.02
C LYS A 230 11.17 2.70 6.54
N ALA A 231 12.29 2.30 5.92
CA ALA A 231 12.55 2.52 4.50
C ALA A 231 11.54 1.79 3.59
N LEU A 232 11.16 0.56 3.96
CA LEU A 232 10.15 -0.25 3.24
C LEU A 232 8.71 0.23 3.46
N LYS A 233 8.42 0.84 4.62
CA LYS A 233 7.12 1.42 4.96
C LYS A 233 6.91 2.80 4.29
N ASN A 234 7.97 3.58 4.08
CA ASN A 234 7.93 4.93 3.50
C ASN A 234 8.03 4.98 1.95
N VAL A 235 7.80 3.87 1.24
CA VAL A 235 7.96 3.81 -0.22
C VAL A 235 6.78 4.46 -0.95
N ASP A 236 6.75 5.79 -0.96
CA ASP A 236 6.07 6.61 -1.97
C ASP A 236 7.07 7.06 -3.05
N TYR A 237 7.70 6.10 -3.76
CA TYR A 237 8.53 6.30 -4.98
C TYR A 237 9.75 7.25 -4.85
N PRO A 238 10.63 7.26 -5.88
CA PRO A 238 11.89 6.51 -5.97
C PRO A 238 12.99 6.96 -4.98
N TYR A 239 12.68 7.74 -3.94
CA TYR A 239 13.69 8.31 -3.06
C TYR A 239 13.58 7.78 -1.63
N SER A 240 14.70 7.33 -1.07
CA SER A 240 14.85 6.98 0.35
C SER A 240 15.65 8.06 1.07
N GLU A 241 15.23 8.44 2.28
CA GLU A 241 15.91 9.45 3.09
C GLU A 241 16.62 8.80 4.28
N ILE A 242 17.94 8.99 4.37
CA ILE A 242 18.78 8.51 5.48
C ILE A 242 19.67 9.65 5.93
N GLN A 243 19.66 9.94 7.23
CA GLN A 243 20.44 11.03 7.83
C GLN A 243 20.19 12.41 7.16
N ASN A 244 18.94 12.70 6.78
CA ASN A 244 18.51 13.91 6.06
C ASN A 244 19.08 14.05 4.62
N GLU A 245 19.64 12.98 4.07
CA GLU A 245 20.08 12.93 2.67
C GLU A 245 19.13 12.04 1.85
N LYS A 246 18.77 12.52 0.65
CA LYS A 246 17.90 11.80 -0.29
C LYS A 246 18.72 11.01 -1.29
N TYR A 247 18.38 9.73 -1.43
CA TYR A 247 18.99 8.77 -2.35
C TYR A 247 17.94 8.18 -3.27
N ASP A 248 18.32 7.83 -4.50
CA ASP A 248 17.42 7.34 -5.57
C ASP A 248 17.31 5.82 -5.61
N GLU A 249 18.25 5.11 -4.98
CA GLU A 249 18.24 3.66 -4.88
C GLU A 249 18.91 3.18 -3.59
N VAL A 250 18.37 2.12 -2.96
CA VAL A 250 19.02 1.39 -1.87
C VAL A 250 19.17 -0.07 -2.26
N ARG A 251 20.39 -0.60 -2.26
CA ARG A 251 20.67 -2.01 -2.54
C ARG A 251 21.27 -2.71 -1.33
N LEU A 252 20.73 -3.88 -1.01
CA LEU A 252 21.24 -4.80 0.01
C LEU A 252 21.97 -5.95 -0.69
N ILE A 253 23.21 -6.23 -0.31
CA ILE A 253 23.95 -7.41 -0.78
C ILE A 253 24.05 -8.40 0.36
N VAL A 254 23.38 -9.55 0.18
CA VAL A 254 23.28 -10.62 1.17
C VAL A 254 24.06 -11.85 0.72
N LYS A 255 24.62 -12.60 1.67
CA LYS A 255 25.23 -13.92 1.45
C LYS A 255 24.25 -15.03 1.80
N ARG A 256 24.15 -16.06 0.96
CA ARG A 256 23.39 -17.28 1.23
C ARG A 256 24.09 -18.48 0.59
N ASP A 257 24.35 -19.53 1.36
CA ASP A 257 24.90 -20.80 0.87
C ASP A 257 26.18 -20.60 0.04
N GLY A 258 27.05 -19.67 0.46
CA GLY A 258 28.27 -19.30 -0.28
C GLY A 258 28.07 -18.31 -1.45
N THR A 259 26.84 -18.09 -1.92
CA THR A 259 26.50 -17.18 -3.03
C THR A 259 26.10 -15.79 -2.53
N THR A 260 26.37 -14.75 -3.32
CA THR A 260 25.96 -13.36 -3.02
C THR A 260 24.79 -12.94 -3.90
N SER A 261 23.73 -12.42 -3.29
CA SER A 261 22.55 -11.88 -3.97
C SER A 261 22.41 -10.38 -3.69
N THR A 262 22.08 -9.60 -4.72
CA THR A 262 21.77 -8.17 -4.59
C THR A 262 20.26 -7.99 -4.61
N ILE A 263 19.72 -7.24 -3.66
CA ILE A 263 18.30 -6.90 -3.52
C ILE A 263 18.21 -5.38 -3.63
N SER A 264 17.51 -4.86 -4.62
CA SER A 264 17.15 -3.45 -4.67
C SER A 264 15.88 -3.21 -3.84
N LEU A 265 15.84 -2.15 -3.03
CA LEU A 265 14.65 -1.74 -2.30
C LEU A 265 13.60 -1.12 -3.25
N GLU A 266 13.97 -0.80 -4.48
CA GLU A 266 13.14 -0.29 -5.56
C GLU A 266 12.53 -1.44 -6.35
N ASP A 267 13.03 -2.67 -6.14
CA ASP A 267 12.31 -3.90 -6.42
C ASP A 267 11.30 -4.24 -5.31
N VAL A 268 11.20 -3.49 -4.20
CA VAL A 268 10.15 -3.71 -3.17
C VAL A 268 8.73 -3.60 -3.72
N PRO A 269 8.41 -2.71 -4.68
CA PRO A 269 7.19 -2.82 -5.47
C PRO A 269 6.92 -4.22 -6.06
N ARG A 270 7.96 -4.97 -6.46
CA ARG A 270 7.85 -6.39 -6.89
C ARG A 270 7.76 -7.36 -5.71
N PHE A 271 8.28 -6.97 -4.53
CA PHE A 271 8.18 -7.72 -3.28
C PHE A 271 6.98 -7.32 -2.42
N ARG A 272 6.05 -6.50 -2.93
CA ARG A 272 4.75 -6.28 -2.28
C ARG A 272 4.00 -7.61 -2.28
N GLU A 273 3.51 -7.98 -1.11
CA GLU A 273 2.64 -9.13 -0.95
C GLU A 273 1.42 -8.92 -1.84
N CYS A 274 1.14 -9.87 -2.73
CA CYS A 274 -0.07 -9.81 -3.55
C CYS A 274 -0.49 -11.22 -3.95
N MET A 275 -1.79 -11.48 -3.86
CA MET A 275 -2.38 -12.72 -4.29
C MET A 275 -3.03 -12.52 -5.66
N PRO A 276 -2.45 -13.05 -6.75
CA PRO A 276 -3.14 -13.07 -8.04
C PRO A 276 -4.39 -13.94 -7.94
N ILE A 277 -5.51 -13.49 -8.49
CA ILE A 277 -6.75 -14.26 -8.54
C ILE A 277 -7.20 -14.48 -9.99
N SER A 278 -7.71 -15.68 -10.23
CA SER A 278 -8.16 -16.14 -11.55
C SER A 278 -9.56 -16.74 -11.42
N PRO A 279 -10.60 -15.92 -11.22
CA PRO A 279 -11.99 -16.39 -11.09
C PRO A 279 -12.44 -17.11 -12.36
N LYS A 280 -13.27 -18.15 -12.20
CA LYS A 280 -13.95 -18.78 -13.33
C LYS A 280 -15.10 -17.88 -13.81
N THR A 281 -15.63 -18.13 -15.00
CA THR A 281 -16.76 -17.36 -15.54
C THR A 281 -17.98 -17.36 -14.60
N SER A 282 -18.21 -18.47 -13.88
CA SER A 282 -19.26 -18.59 -12.84
C SER A 282 -19.08 -17.63 -11.66
N ASP A 283 -17.85 -17.20 -11.41
CA ASP A 283 -17.45 -16.35 -10.29
C ASP A 283 -17.36 -14.89 -10.71
N LEU A 284 -17.72 -14.56 -11.95
CA LEU A 284 -17.75 -13.20 -12.48
C LEU A 284 -19.18 -12.65 -12.53
N GLU A 285 -19.30 -11.36 -12.27
CA GLU A 285 -20.49 -10.55 -12.53
C GLU A 285 -20.03 -9.31 -13.30
N ARG A 286 -20.64 -9.05 -14.47
CA ARG A 286 -20.26 -7.94 -15.37
C ARG A 286 -18.75 -7.90 -15.70
N GLY A 287 -18.09 -9.05 -15.67
CA GLY A 287 -16.66 -9.17 -15.96
C GLY A 287 -15.72 -8.82 -14.80
N PHE A 288 -16.23 -8.67 -13.58
CA PHE A 288 -15.50 -8.52 -12.31
C PHE A 288 -15.80 -9.69 -11.36
N PRO A 289 -14.92 -10.05 -10.42
CA PRO A 289 -15.16 -11.16 -9.51
C PRO A 289 -16.29 -10.82 -8.53
N LYS A 290 -17.14 -11.81 -8.21
CA LYS A 290 -18.22 -11.65 -7.23
C LYS A 290 -17.68 -11.37 -5.83
N GLU A 291 -18.40 -10.56 -5.07
CA GLU A 291 -18.00 -10.18 -3.70
C GLU A 291 -17.80 -11.39 -2.79
N ALA A 292 -18.69 -12.39 -2.85
CA ALA A 292 -18.55 -13.60 -2.04
C ALA A 292 -17.25 -14.39 -2.35
N TYR A 293 -16.84 -14.44 -3.62
CA TYR A 293 -15.57 -15.05 -4.02
C TYR A 293 -14.38 -14.28 -3.45
N LEU A 294 -14.42 -12.94 -3.56
CA LEU A 294 -13.36 -12.06 -3.08
C LEU A 294 -13.26 -12.05 -1.55
N TYR A 295 -14.39 -12.11 -0.85
CA TYR A 295 -14.45 -12.22 0.60
C TYR A 295 -13.78 -13.50 1.10
N ASN A 296 -14.14 -14.65 0.52
CA ASN A 296 -13.53 -15.93 0.92
C ASN A 296 -12.02 -15.94 0.68
N LYS A 297 -11.57 -15.45 -0.49
CA LYS A 297 -10.14 -15.34 -0.81
C LYS A 297 -9.41 -14.35 0.11
N SER A 298 -10.05 -13.23 0.44
CA SER A 298 -9.47 -12.23 1.36
C SER A 298 -9.43 -12.74 2.80
N LYS A 299 -10.41 -13.53 3.24
CA LYS A 299 -10.43 -14.19 4.55
C LYS A 299 -9.30 -15.21 4.68
N GLU A 300 -9.11 -16.08 3.68
CA GLU A 300 -7.97 -17.00 3.63
C GLU A 300 -6.64 -16.24 3.73
N TYR A 301 -6.51 -15.15 2.98
CA TYR A 301 -5.31 -14.33 2.96
C TYR A 301 -5.06 -13.61 4.27
N LEU A 302 -6.11 -13.03 4.86
CA LEU A 302 -6.05 -12.38 6.16
C LEU A 302 -5.66 -13.36 7.26
N ASN A 303 -6.19 -14.59 7.26
CA ASN A 303 -5.81 -15.62 8.23
C ASN A 303 -4.32 -15.94 8.17
N ASN A 304 -3.71 -15.96 6.98
CA ASN A 304 -2.25 -16.14 6.85
C ASN A 304 -1.48 -14.95 7.42
N ILE A 305 -1.96 -13.73 7.19
CA ILE A 305 -1.39 -12.51 7.78
C ILE A 305 -1.50 -12.59 9.31
N LEU A 306 -2.68 -12.85 9.87
CA LEU A 306 -2.91 -12.92 11.32
C LEU A 306 -2.02 -13.94 12.02
N LYS A 307 -1.84 -15.14 11.44
CA LYS A 307 -0.90 -16.15 11.96
C LYS A 307 0.53 -15.60 12.08
N SER A 308 0.98 -14.79 11.12
CA SER A 308 2.32 -14.20 11.16
C SER A 308 2.51 -13.12 12.25
N TYR A 309 1.41 -12.62 12.82
CA TYR A 309 1.37 -11.64 13.90
C TYR A 309 0.95 -12.24 15.26
N ASP A 310 0.91 -13.58 15.38
CA ASP A 310 0.45 -14.30 16.59
C ASP A 310 -1.00 -13.92 17.02
N GLU A 311 -1.86 -13.64 16.04
CA GLU A 311 -3.26 -13.28 16.25
C GLU A 311 -4.22 -14.47 16.10
N GLU A 312 -5.41 -14.33 16.69
CA GLU A 312 -6.53 -15.25 16.45
C GLU A 312 -6.97 -15.17 14.98
N VAL A 313 -7.03 -16.33 14.31
CA VAL A 313 -7.55 -16.41 12.94
C VAL A 313 -9.06 -16.34 12.92
N MET A 314 -9.61 -15.90 11.78
CA MET A 314 -11.05 -15.98 11.54
C MET A 314 -11.47 -17.44 11.39
N GLU A 315 -12.26 -17.95 12.35
CA GLU A 315 -12.96 -19.23 12.24
C GLU A 315 -13.81 -19.30 10.96
N GLU A 316 -13.94 -20.50 10.39
CA GLU A 316 -14.63 -20.79 9.11
C GLU A 316 -16.09 -20.35 9.09
#